data_AF-A0A924B1G8-F1
#
_entry.id   AF-A0A924B1G8-F1
#
_cell.length_a   1.000
_cell.length_b   1.000
_cell.length_c   1.000
_cell.angle_alpha   90.00
_cell.angle_beta   90.00
_cell.angle_gamma   90.00
#
_symmetry.space_group_name_H-M   'P 1'
#
loop_
_entity.id
_entity.type
_entity.pdbx_description
1 polymer ?
#
loop_
_entity_poly.entity_id
_entity_poly.type
_entity_poly.pdbx_seq_one_letter_code
_entity_poly.pdbx_strand_id
1 'polypeptide(L)'
;MKISFITLFPDIIQSYISTGLLARAQANTLFEFEVFNIRDAVTKNYKSADDTVYGGSDGMLIQYDPLVQTLNKVQRDPTAEVIYLSPQGQNLNQNLINKLKVKKHLILISGRYAGVDQRFIKEHVDLELSIGDYVLCGGELPSLVLVETISRQVSGVLGSHESAQNDSFTQGLLEAPQFTKPNEVSGMKVPEVLVSGDHKKIELWKNHMSVLVTLKKREDLILPKVNEINWKQIDAFYKNVSQEDKNILQINDLDQKIEKYKNGTP
;
A
#
# COMPACT_ATOMS: atom_id res chain seq x y z
N MET A 1 -17.25 3.65 -4.32
CA MET A 1 -16.39 3.16 -5.43
C MET A 1 -16.72 1.71 -5.69
N LYS A 2 -16.81 1.29 -6.94
CA LYS A 2 -17.02 -0.12 -7.31
C LYS A 2 -15.69 -0.81 -7.58
N ILE A 3 -15.52 -2.03 -7.11
CA ILE A 3 -14.33 -2.84 -7.34
C ILE A 3 -14.75 -4.26 -7.72
N SER A 4 -14.42 -4.68 -8.94
CA SER A 4 -14.70 -6.02 -9.45
C SER A 4 -13.40 -6.82 -9.52
N PHE A 5 -13.35 -7.97 -8.85
CA PHE A 5 -12.21 -8.88 -8.89
C PHE A 5 -12.48 -9.99 -9.89
N ILE A 6 -11.49 -10.29 -10.75
CA ILE A 6 -11.51 -11.44 -11.66
C ILE A 6 -10.38 -12.38 -11.25
N THR A 7 -10.72 -13.58 -10.82
CA THR A 7 -9.77 -14.52 -10.22
C THR A 7 -10.18 -15.98 -10.46
N LEU A 8 -9.23 -16.90 -10.30
CA LEU A 8 -9.53 -18.33 -10.16
C LEU A 8 -9.91 -18.70 -8.71
N PHE A 9 -9.61 -17.89 -7.72
CA PHE A 9 -9.79 -18.24 -6.29
C PHE A 9 -10.65 -17.18 -5.58
N PRO A 10 -11.96 -17.13 -5.88
CA PRO A 10 -12.86 -16.11 -5.34
C PRO A 10 -12.91 -16.12 -3.80
N ASP A 11 -12.79 -17.29 -3.17
CA ASP A 11 -12.88 -17.45 -1.72
C ASP A 11 -11.78 -16.67 -0.97
N ILE A 12 -10.58 -16.53 -1.55
CA ILE A 12 -9.48 -15.75 -0.96
C ILE A 12 -9.91 -14.28 -0.84
N ILE A 13 -10.48 -13.74 -1.92
CA ILE A 13 -10.94 -12.36 -1.97
C ILE A 13 -12.13 -12.18 -1.03
N GLN A 14 -13.14 -13.05 -1.15
CA GLN A 14 -14.38 -12.97 -0.38
C GLN A 14 -14.12 -13.03 1.13
N SER A 15 -13.22 -13.92 1.57
CA SER A 15 -12.82 -14.03 2.96
C SER A 15 -12.22 -12.73 3.50
N TYR A 16 -11.37 -12.06 2.73
CA TYR A 16 -10.75 -10.82 3.18
C TYR A 16 -11.74 -9.65 3.20
N ILE A 17 -12.47 -9.40 2.10
CA ILE A 17 -13.38 -8.24 1.98
C ILE A 17 -14.58 -8.30 2.94
N SER A 18 -14.96 -9.50 3.39
CA SER A 18 -16.05 -9.71 4.35
C SER A 18 -15.64 -9.54 5.82
N THR A 19 -14.39 -9.12 6.08
CA THR A 19 -13.88 -8.88 7.43
C THR A 19 -13.39 -7.45 7.66
N GLY A 20 -13.32 -7.06 8.93
CA GLY A 20 -12.65 -5.83 9.37
C GLY A 20 -13.15 -4.54 8.70
N LEU A 21 -12.19 -3.73 8.24
CA LEU A 21 -12.43 -2.38 7.75
C LEU A 21 -13.19 -2.36 6.42
N LEU A 22 -12.89 -3.29 5.51
CA LEU A 22 -13.56 -3.39 4.21
C LEU A 22 -15.02 -3.81 4.34
N ALA A 23 -15.31 -4.77 5.24
CA ALA A 23 -16.69 -5.16 5.53
C ALA A 23 -17.52 -3.98 6.06
N ARG A 24 -16.94 -3.18 6.97
CA ARG A 24 -17.57 -1.96 7.46
C ARG A 24 -17.76 -0.93 6.36
N ALA A 25 -16.77 -0.74 5.50
CA ALA A 25 -16.84 0.19 4.38
C ALA A 25 -17.94 -0.21 3.37
N GLN A 26 -18.10 -1.51 3.12
CA GLN A 26 -19.18 -2.06 2.31
C GLN A 26 -20.55 -1.85 2.97
N ALA A 27 -20.69 -2.15 4.27
CA ALA A 27 -21.94 -1.95 5.01
C ALA A 27 -22.39 -0.47 5.02
N ASN A 28 -21.43 0.46 4.98
CA ASN A 28 -21.67 1.90 4.89
C ASN A 28 -21.79 2.40 3.43
N THR A 29 -21.89 1.53 2.44
CA THR A 29 -22.04 1.85 1.01
C THR A 29 -20.90 2.70 0.42
N LEU A 30 -19.72 2.70 1.06
CA LEU A 30 -18.52 3.38 0.57
C LEU A 30 -17.87 2.60 -0.57
N PHE A 31 -17.95 1.27 -0.50
CA PHE A 31 -17.46 0.34 -1.52
C PHE A 31 -18.55 -0.65 -1.94
N GLU A 32 -18.55 -0.99 -3.22
CA GLU A 32 -19.29 -2.11 -3.80
C GLU A 32 -18.26 -3.10 -4.34
N PHE A 33 -18.31 -4.35 -3.86
CA PHE A 33 -17.39 -5.40 -4.27
C PHE A 33 -18.12 -6.47 -5.07
N GLU A 34 -17.53 -6.87 -6.19
CA GLU A 34 -17.97 -8.02 -6.98
C GLU A 34 -16.80 -8.97 -7.19
N VAL A 35 -17.03 -10.28 -7.14
CA VAL A 35 -15.99 -11.29 -7.36
C VAL A 35 -16.46 -12.24 -8.44
N PHE A 36 -15.68 -12.35 -9.52
CA PHE A 36 -15.96 -13.19 -10.68
C PHE A 36 -14.93 -14.31 -10.77
N ASN A 37 -15.42 -15.55 -10.84
CA ASN A 37 -14.58 -16.71 -11.05
C ASN A 37 -14.39 -16.97 -12.55
N ILE A 38 -13.14 -17.00 -13.02
CA ILE A 38 -12.82 -17.24 -14.44
C ILE A 38 -13.33 -18.62 -14.89
N ARG A 39 -13.40 -19.60 -13.98
CA ARG A 39 -13.89 -20.94 -14.29
C ARG A 39 -15.37 -20.97 -14.69
N ASP A 40 -16.16 -19.97 -14.29
CA ASP A 40 -17.58 -19.88 -14.64
C ASP A 40 -17.81 -19.43 -16.09
N ALA A 41 -16.75 -19.07 -16.81
CA ALA A 41 -16.77 -18.76 -18.23
C ALA A 41 -16.23 -19.90 -19.12
N VAL A 42 -15.80 -21.02 -18.52
CA VAL A 42 -15.35 -22.19 -19.28
C VAL A 42 -16.57 -22.86 -19.91
N THR A 43 -16.66 -22.79 -21.24
CA THR A 43 -17.73 -23.42 -22.02
C THR A 43 -17.30 -24.79 -22.55
N LYS A 44 -18.19 -25.57 -23.17
CA LYS A 44 -17.82 -26.87 -23.78
C LYS A 44 -16.68 -26.80 -24.83
N ASN A 45 -16.43 -25.62 -25.39
CA ASN A 45 -15.36 -25.41 -26.38
C ASN A 45 -13.97 -25.30 -25.73
N TYR A 46 -13.89 -25.04 -24.43
CA TYR A 46 -12.64 -24.91 -23.67
C TYR A 46 -12.66 -25.92 -22.52
N LYS A 47 -11.63 -26.75 -22.41
CA LYS A 47 -11.62 -27.80 -21.39
C LYS A 47 -11.22 -27.29 -20.00
N SER A 48 -10.54 -26.14 -19.91
CA SER A 48 -10.11 -25.50 -18.66
C SER A 48 -10.05 -23.98 -18.84
N ALA A 49 -9.82 -23.26 -17.75
CA ALA A 49 -9.54 -21.82 -17.76
C ALA A 49 -8.07 -21.50 -18.10
N ASP A 50 -7.23 -22.53 -18.17
CA ASP A 50 -5.78 -22.45 -18.34
C ASP A 50 -5.27 -23.52 -19.31
N ASP A 51 -4.12 -23.28 -19.94
CA ASP A 51 -3.48 -24.23 -20.87
C ASP A 51 -1.95 -24.10 -20.84
N THR A 52 -1.28 -25.10 -21.40
CA THR A 52 0.17 -25.12 -21.62
C THR A 52 0.66 -23.93 -22.44
N VAL A 53 1.90 -23.52 -22.16
CA VAL A 53 2.53 -22.36 -22.80
C VAL A 53 3.15 -22.75 -24.14
N TYR A 54 2.85 -21.98 -25.20
CA TYR A 54 3.56 -22.09 -26.47
C TYR A 54 5.05 -21.79 -26.30
N GLY A 55 5.92 -22.52 -26.99
CA GLY A 55 7.38 -22.36 -26.89
C GLY A 55 8.03 -23.29 -25.85
N GLY A 56 7.26 -24.19 -25.23
CA GLY A 56 7.80 -25.28 -24.41
C GLY A 56 8.25 -24.86 -23.00
N SER A 57 7.78 -23.72 -22.51
CA SER A 57 7.98 -23.34 -21.10
C SER A 57 7.10 -24.19 -20.18
N ASP A 58 7.66 -24.58 -19.03
CA ASP A 58 6.92 -25.30 -18.01
C ASP A 58 5.83 -24.40 -17.40
N GLY A 59 4.68 -25.02 -17.05
CA GLY A 59 3.56 -24.36 -16.40
C GLY A 59 2.36 -24.13 -17.32
N MET A 60 1.39 -23.40 -16.78
CA MET A 60 0.11 -23.09 -17.44
C MET A 60 -0.07 -21.57 -17.52
N LEU A 61 -0.81 -21.09 -18.51
CA LEU A 61 -1.29 -19.72 -18.62
C LEU A 61 -2.81 -19.70 -18.59
N ILE A 62 -3.38 -18.68 -17.95
CA ILE A 62 -4.82 -18.42 -18.06
C ILE A 62 -5.13 -18.08 -19.53
N GLN A 63 -6.12 -18.79 -20.09
CA GLN A 63 -6.53 -18.65 -21.48
C GLN A 63 -7.21 -17.30 -21.74
N TYR A 64 -7.01 -16.76 -22.93
CA TYR A 64 -7.60 -15.49 -23.38
C TYR A 64 -9.14 -15.51 -23.32
N ASP A 65 -9.79 -16.52 -23.92
CA ASP A 65 -11.24 -16.51 -24.12
C ASP A 65 -12.07 -16.60 -22.82
N PRO A 66 -11.79 -17.51 -21.86
CA PRO A 66 -12.48 -17.51 -20.57
C PRO A 66 -12.30 -16.20 -19.81
N LEU A 67 -11.12 -15.57 -19.92
CA LEU A 67 -10.84 -14.31 -19.24
C LEU A 67 -11.61 -13.14 -19.87
N VAL A 68 -11.67 -13.04 -21.20
CA VAL A 68 -12.51 -12.06 -21.93
C VAL A 68 -13.99 -12.25 -21.62
N GLN A 69 -14.48 -13.49 -21.64
CA GLN A 69 -15.88 -13.77 -21.31
C GLN A 69 -16.22 -13.37 -19.86
N THR A 70 -15.30 -13.58 -18.93
CA THR A 70 -15.47 -13.15 -17.54
C THR A 70 -15.47 -11.62 -17.44
N LEU A 71 -14.54 -10.94 -18.13
CA LEU A 71 -14.49 -9.48 -18.19
C LEU A 71 -15.79 -8.88 -18.78
N ASN A 72 -16.36 -9.51 -19.81
CA ASN A 72 -17.61 -9.06 -20.43
C ASN A 72 -18.85 -9.23 -19.52
N LYS A 73 -18.78 -10.06 -18.48
CA LYS A 73 -19.85 -10.15 -17.46
C LYS A 73 -19.81 -8.99 -16.47
N VAL A 74 -18.68 -8.29 -16.35
CA VAL A 74 -18.55 -7.15 -15.46
C VAL A 74 -19.34 -5.97 -16.02
N GLN A 75 -20.36 -5.53 -15.30
CA GLN A 75 -21.07 -4.30 -15.62
C GLN A 75 -20.17 -3.11 -15.32
N ARG A 76 -19.55 -2.56 -16.37
CA ARG A 76 -18.57 -1.48 -16.28
C ARG A 76 -18.98 -0.29 -17.12
N ASP A 77 -18.75 0.90 -16.59
CA ASP A 77 -18.82 2.13 -17.38
C ASP A 77 -17.54 2.31 -18.21
N PRO A 78 -17.54 3.15 -19.27
CA PRO A 78 -16.38 3.36 -20.13
C PRO A 78 -15.14 3.93 -19.43
N THR A 79 -15.26 4.40 -18.19
CA THR A 79 -14.16 4.95 -17.38
C THR A 79 -13.60 3.96 -16.36
N ALA A 80 -14.12 2.73 -16.34
CA ALA A 80 -13.59 1.65 -15.51
C ALA A 80 -12.15 1.32 -15.91
N GLU A 81 -11.27 1.20 -14.92
CA GLU A 81 -9.86 0.88 -15.14
C GLU A 81 -9.63 -0.61 -14.94
N VAL A 82 -9.10 -1.30 -15.96
CA VAL A 82 -8.70 -2.71 -15.87
C VAL A 82 -7.23 -2.81 -15.49
N ILE A 83 -6.98 -3.33 -14.30
CA ILE A 83 -5.64 -3.45 -13.72
C ILE A 83 -5.26 -4.92 -13.64
N TYR A 84 -4.14 -5.29 -14.27
CA TYR A 84 -3.53 -6.62 -14.12
C TYR A 84 -2.45 -6.59 -13.06
N LEU A 85 -2.56 -7.49 -12.07
CA LEU A 85 -1.62 -7.60 -10.99
C LEU A 85 -0.44 -8.47 -11.42
N SER A 86 0.70 -7.84 -11.68
CA SER A 86 1.85 -8.41 -12.38
C SER A 86 3.15 -7.88 -11.78
N PRO A 87 4.17 -8.72 -11.52
CA PRO A 87 5.47 -8.26 -11.07
C PRO A 87 6.20 -7.41 -12.13
N GLN A 88 5.76 -7.45 -13.40
CA GLN A 88 6.28 -6.62 -14.50
C GLN A 88 5.65 -5.22 -14.54
N GLY A 89 4.62 -5.00 -13.74
CA GLY A 89 3.85 -3.77 -13.73
C GLY A 89 4.54 -2.60 -13.05
N GLN A 90 3.89 -1.43 -13.12
CA GLN A 90 4.32 -0.26 -12.38
C GLN A 90 4.26 -0.53 -10.87
N ASN A 91 5.35 -0.22 -10.15
CA ASN A 91 5.41 -0.38 -8.70
C ASN A 91 4.37 0.48 -7.97
N LEU A 92 3.60 -0.16 -7.10
CA LEU A 92 2.61 0.47 -6.23
C LEU A 92 3.30 1.45 -5.28
N ASN A 93 2.82 2.69 -5.29
CA ASN A 93 3.27 3.73 -4.38
C ASN A 93 2.13 4.70 -4.07
N GLN A 94 2.36 5.59 -3.10
CA GLN A 94 1.33 6.50 -2.60
C GLN A 94 0.77 7.44 -3.67
N ASN A 95 1.58 7.81 -4.67
CA ASN A 95 1.13 8.64 -5.79
C ASN A 95 0.19 7.88 -6.71
N LEU A 96 0.49 6.61 -7.02
CA LEU A 96 -0.40 5.77 -7.83
C LEU A 96 -1.73 5.52 -7.11
N ILE A 97 -1.70 5.26 -5.79
CA ILE A 97 -2.91 5.10 -4.97
C ILE A 97 -3.77 6.38 -5.03
N ASN A 98 -3.16 7.56 -4.91
CA ASN A 98 -3.86 8.84 -5.03
C ASN A 98 -4.52 9.04 -6.40
N LYS A 99 -3.95 8.49 -7.48
CA LYS A 99 -4.55 8.51 -8.83
C LYS A 99 -5.71 7.52 -8.95
N LEU A 100 -5.57 6.32 -8.37
CA LEU A 100 -6.58 5.26 -8.46
C LEU A 100 -7.78 5.51 -7.55
N LYS A 101 -7.60 6.17 -6.39
CA LYS A 101 -8.70 6.38 -5.42
C LYS A 101 -9.84 7.27 -5.93
N VAL A 102 -9.61 8.06 -6.99
CA VAL A 102 -10.63 8.94 -7.58
C VAL A 102 -11.41 8.25 -8.70
N LYS A 103 -11.02 7.02 -9.09
CA LYS A 103 -11.73 6.22 -10.09
C LYS A 103 -13.06 5.75 -9.52
N LYS A 104 -14.08 5.66 -10.38
CA LYS A 104 -15.41 5.18 -9.99
C LYS A 104 -15.46 3.66 -9.90
N HIS A 105 -14.77 2.99 -10.83
CA HIS A 105 -14.76 1.54 -10.98
C HIS A 105 -13.34 1.05 -11.28
N LEU A 106 -12.86 0.10 -10.49
CA LEU A 106 -11.63 -0.65 -10.74
C LEU A 106 -11.96 -2.12 -11.00
N ILE A 107 -11.33 -2.71 -12.01
CA ILE A 107 -11.44 -4.14 -12.33
C ILE A 107 -10.07 -4.76 -12.16
N LEU A 108 -9.93 -5.67 -11.21
CA LEU A 108 -8.65 -6.23 -10.78
C LEU A 108 -8.50 -7.66 -11.28
N ILE A 109 -7.54 -7.89 -12.18
CA ILE A 109 -7.26 -9.20 -12.77
C ILE A 109 -6.16 -9.90 -11.97
N SER A 110 -6.54 -10.95 -11.25
CA SER A 110 -5.60 -11.79 -10.50
C SER A 110 -5.07 -12.92 -11.38
N GLY A 111 -3.82 -12.79 -11.83
CA GLY A 111 -3.10 -13.88 -12.52
C GLY A 111 -2.79 -15.07 -11.61
N ARG A 112 -2.56 -16.24 -12.20
CA ARG A 112 -2.08 -17.47 -11.57
C ARG A 112 -1.15 -18.22 -12.50
N TYR A 113 -0.50 -19.25 -12.00
CA TYR A 113 0.43 -20.07 -12.77
C TYR A 113 1.56 -19.18 -13.35
N ALA A 114 1.83 -19.24 -14.66
CA ALA A 114 2.79 -18.36 -15.33
C ALA A 114 2.22 -16.97 -15.66
N GLY A 115 0.92 -16.73 -15.43
CA GLY A 115 0.23 -15.47 -15.72
C GLY A 115 -0.98 -15.64 -16.65
N VAL A 116 -1.23 -14.62 -17.45
CA VAL A 116 -2.32 -14.58 -18.44
C VAL A 116 -1.75 -14.47 -19.85
N ASP A 117 -2.53 -14.87 -20.85
CA ASP A 117 -2.15 -14.69 -22.26
C ASP A 117 -1.83 -13.21 -22.58
N GLN A 118 -0.66 -12.95 -23.19
CA GLN A 118 -0.19 -11.60 -23.50
C GLN A 118 -1.16 -10.80 -24.39
N ARG A 119 -1.95 -11.47 -25.22
CA ARG A 119 -2.96 -10.82 -26.07
C ARG A 119 -4.08 -10.21 -25.25
N PHE A 120 -4.43 -10.82 -24.12
CA PHE A 120 -5.42 -10.26 -23.20
C PHE A 120 -4.89 -8.96 -22.59
N ILE A 121 -3.62 -8.96 -22.15
CA ILE A 121 -2.97 -7.78 -21.59
C ILE A 121 -2.99 -6.64 -22.60
N LYS A 122 -2.53 -6.90 -23.83
CA LYS A 122 -2.46 -5.89 -24.89
C LYS A 122 -3.81 -5.23 -25.20
N GLU A 123 -4.89 -6.00 -25.19
CA GLU A 123 -6.19 -5.55 -25.69
C GLU A 123 -7.10 -4.99 -24.58
N HIS A 124 -7.00 -5.52 -23.36
CA HIS A 124 -8.00 -5.29 -22.31
C HIS A 124 -7.44 -4.69 -21.02
N VAL A 125 -6.12 -4.62 -20.83
CA VAL A 125 -5.50 -4.11 -19.60
C VAL A 125 -5.02 -2.67 -19.80
N ASP A 126 -5.49 -1.77 -18.93
CA ASP A 126 -5.09 -0.37 -18.93
C ASP A 126 -3.79 -0.14 -18.13
N LEU A 127 -3.60 -0.94 -17.07
CA LEU A 127 -2.45 -0.83 -16.17
C LEU A 127 -1.98 -2.21 -15.68
N GLU A 128 -0.70 -2.50 -15.85
CA GLU A 128 -0.03 -3.55 -15.07
C GLU A 128 0.51 -2.95 -13.77
N LEU A 129 0.28 -3.62 -12.64
CA LEU A 129 0.65 -3.12 -11.31
C LEU A 129 1.39 -4.19 -10.50
N SER A 130 2.56 -3.82 -9.99
CA SER A 130 3.39 -4.62 -9.10
C SER A 130 3.31 -4.09 -7.66
N ILE A 131 3.35 -4.97 -6.67
CA ILE A 131 3.45 -4.59 -5.24
C ILE A 131 4.88 -4.73 -4.69
N GLY A 132 5.85 -5.04 -5.55
CA GLY A 132 7.27 -5.05 -5.23
C GLY A 132 8.07 -6.11 -6.00
N ASP A 133 9.37 -6.09 -5.78
CA ASP A 133 10.35 -6.87 -6.55
C ASP A 133 10.49 -8.30 -5.98
N TYR A 134 9.40 -9.05 -6.00
CA TYR A 134 9.30 -10.45 -5.55
C TYR A 134 8.16 -11.17 -6.28
N VAL A 135 8.15 -12.51 -6.23
CA VAL A 135 7.16 -13.33 -6.94
C VAL A 135 6.20 -13.99 -5.96
N LEU A 136 4.91 -13.91 -6.25
CA LEU A 136 3.83 -14.56 -5.50
C LEU A 136 3.16 -15.65 -6.34
N CYS A 137 2.44 -16.55 -5.68
CA CYS A 137 1.69 -17.61 -6.37
C CYS A 137 0.47 -17.12 -7.16
N GLY A 138 0.09 -15.84 -7.03
CA GLY A 138 -1.09 -15.27 -7.67
C GLY A 138 -1.33 -13.79 -7.36
N GLY A 139 -2.21 -13.18 -8.15
CA GLY A 139 -2.55 -11.76 -8.07
C GLY A 139 -3.61 -11.40 -7.02
N GLU A 140 -4.15 -12.36 -6.26
CA GLU A 140 -5.20 -12.09 -5.28
C GLU A 140 -4.70 -11.23 -4.12
N LEU A 141 -3.53 -11.55 -3.54
CA LEU A 141 -2.94 -10.75 -2.48
C LEU A 141 -2.56 -9.33 -2.97
N PRO A 142 -1.89 -9.15 -4.12
CA PRO A 142 -1.70 -7.82 -4.71
C PRO A 142 -2.99 -7.03 -4.92
N SER A 143 -4.06 -7.69 -5.37
CA SER A 143 -5.38 -7.05 -5.53
C SER A 143 -5.89 -6.56 -4.18
N LEU A 144 -5.84 -7.40 -3.14
CA LEU A 144 -6.28 -7.04 -1.79
C LEU A 144 -5.43 -5.92 -1.18
N VAL A 145 -4.11 -5.95 -1.36
CA VAL A 145 -3.19 -4.87 -0.91
C VAL A 145 -3.58 -3.53 -1.55
N LEU A 146 -3.85 -3.52 -2.86
CA LEU A 146 -4.27 -2.31 -3.56
C LEU A 146 -5.60 -1.78 -2.99
N VAL A 147 -6.60 -2.66 -2.84
CA VAL A 147 -7.92 -2.28 -2.33
C VAL A 147 -7.86 -1.81 -0.89
N GLU A 148 -7.13 -2.50 -0.01
CA GLU A 148 -6.92 -2.09 1.37
C GLU A 148 -6.31 -0.68 1.42
N THR A 149 -5.27 -0.44 0.63
CA THR A 149 -4.57 0.85 0.64
C THR A 149 -5.44 1.99 0.09
N ILE A 150 -6.22 1.74 -0.97
CA ILE A 150 -7.20 2.73 -1.47
C ILE A 150 -8.28 2.99 -0.42
N SER A 151 -8.80 1.94 0.22
CA SER A 151 -9.91 2.06 1.18
C SER A 151 -9.57 2.98 2.35
N ARG A 152 -8.34 2.91 2.86
CA ARG A 152 -7.87 3.79 3.95
C ARG A 152 -7.91 5.28 3.60
N GLN A 153 -7.83 5.62 2.31
CA GLN A 153 -7.84 7.00 1.85
C GLN A 153 -9.23 7.55 1.56
N VAL A 154 -10.26 6.70 1.57
CA VAL A 154 -11.65 7.12 1.35
C VAL A 154 -12.23 7.64 2.67
N SER A 155 -12.76 8.85 2.62
CA SER A 155 -13.38 9.49 3.79
C SER A 155 -14.56 8.65 4.30
N GLY A 156 -14.64 8.47 5.62
CA GLY A 156 -15.66 7.64 6.26
C GLY A 156 -15.27 6.17 6.45
N VAL A 157 -14.17 5.70 5.84
CA VAL A 157 -13.63 4.36 6.11
C VAL A 157 -12.89 4.35 7.45
N LEU A 158 -11.92 5.26 7.61
CA LEU A 158 -11.27 5.49 8.90
C LEU A 158 -12.17 6.39 9.76
N GLY A 159 -12.38 6.01 11.02
CA GLY A 159 -13.26 6.72 11.96
C GLY A 159 -12.83 8.17 12.26
N SER A 160 -11.59 8.55 11.94
CA SER A 160 -11.03 9.90 12.11
C SER A 160 -10.27 10.33 10.87
N HIS A 161 -10.58 11.52 10.34
CA HIS A 161 -9.90 12.12 9.18
C HIS A 161 -8.40 12.35 9.39
N GLU A 162 -7.98 12.62 10.62
CA GLU A 162 -6.57 12.90 10.96
C GLU A 162 -5.66 11.67 10.81
N SER A 163 -6.19 10.45 10.90
CA SER A 163 -5.39 9.22 10.84
C SER A 163 -4.70 9.05 9.50
N ALA A 164 -5.38 9.36 8.38
CA ALA A 164 -4.79 9.23 7.06
C ALA A 164 -3.80 10.35 6.72
N GLN A 165 -3.91 11.52 7.34
CA GLN A 165 -3.06 12.67 7.01
C GLN A 165 -1.66 12.57 7.64
N ASN A 166 -1.55 11.83 8.75
CA ASN A 166 -0.30 11.62 9.49
C ASN A 166 0.34 10.26 9.19
N ASP A 167 -0.27 9.44 8.32
CA ASP A 167 0.29 8.14 7.91
C ASP A 167 1.63 8.33 7.19
N SER A 168 2.53 7.36 7.37
CA SER A 168 3.81 7.30 6.66
C SER A 168 3.64 7.50 5.15
N PHE A 169 4.61 8.16 4.52
CA PHE A 169 4.66 8.49 3.09
C PHE A 169 3.70 9.58 2.62
N THR A 170 2.69 9.98 3.40
CA THR A 170 1.75 11.06 3.03
C THR A 170 2.45 12.39 2.80
N GLN A 171 3.41 12.73 3.67
CA GLN A 171 4.29 13.89 3.53
C GLN A 171 5.70 13.51 3.01
N GLY A 172 5.85 12.30 2.46
CA GLY A 172 7.14 11.75 2.02
C GLY A 172 8.10 11.34 3.13
N LEU A 173 7.66 11.34 4.39
CA LEU A 173 8.43 10.89 5.57
C LEU A 173 7.69 9.74 6.28
N LEU A 174 8.41 9.00 7.12
CA LEU A 174 7.84 7.99 8.01
C LEU A 174 7.21 8.64 9.24
N GLU A 175 6.20 8.00 9.83
CA GLU A 175 5.57 8.49 11.06
C GLU A 175 6.54 8.43 12.26
N ALA A 176 6.32 9.33 13.22
CA ALA A 176 7.03 9.30 14.50
C ALA A 176 6.68 8.02 15.30
N PRO A 177 7.58 7.54 16.19
CA PRO A 177 7.29 6.42 17.05
C PRO A 177 6.09 6.69 17.96
N GLN A 178 5.22 5.69 18.11
CA GLN A 178 4.05 5.77 18.97
C GLN A 178 4.25 4.94 20.24
N PHE A 179 3.62 5.38 21.31
CA PHE A 179 3.64 4.72 22.61
C PHE A 179 2.21 4.50 23.08
N THR A 180 1.99 3.44 23.86
CA THR A 180 0.71 3.15 24.49
C THR A 180 0.91 2.86 25.97
N LYS A 181 -0.19 2.83 26.73
CA LYS A 181 -0.17 2.52 28.16
C LYS A 181 0.33 1.09 28.40
N PRO A 182 1.01 0.83 29.53
CA PRO A 182 1.34 1.75 30.63
C PRO A 182 2.55 2.66 30.34
N ASN A 183 2.75 3.70 31.17
CA ASN A 183 3.83 4.68 30.98
C ASN A 183 5.25 4.11 31.11
N GLU A 184 5.41 2.95 31.74
CA GLU A 184 6.69 2.27 31.88
C GLU A 184 6.49 0.76 31.68
N VAL A 185 7.32 0.15 30.83
CA VAL A 185 7.34 -1.29 30.58
C VAL A 185 8.77 -1.77 30.65
N SER A 186 9.06 -2.72 31.55
CA SER A 186 10.40 -3.31 31.70
C SER A 186 11.51 -2.27 31.90
N GLY A 187 11.24 -1.20 32.65
CA GLY A 187 12.18 -0.10 32.87
C GLY A 187 12.28 0.92 31.73
N MET A 188 11.57 0.72 30.61
CA MET A 188 11.52 1.68 29.51
C MET A 188 10.33 2.62 29.68
N LYS A 189 10.60 3.92 29.83
CA LYS A 189 9.58 4.95 30.00
C LYS A 189 9.13 5.55 28.68
N VAL A 190 7.88 6.00 28.64
CA VAL A 190 7.38 6.87 27.55
C VAL A 190 8.07 8.24 27.67
N PRO A 191 8.56 8.84 26.55
CA PRO A 191 9.15 10.17 26.57
C PRO A 191 8.26 11.20 27.26
N GLU A 192 8.81 11.97 28.19
CA GLU A 192 8.04 12.88 29.06
C GLU A 192 7.15 13.87 28.29
N VAL A 193 7.63 14.34 27.14
CA VAL A 193 6.89 15.24 26.25
C VAL A 193 5.55 14.65 25.81
N LEU A 194 5.46 13.34 25.60
CA LEU A 194 4.23 12.66 25.16
C LEU A 194 3.18 12.51 26.27
N VAL A 195 3.59 12.60 27.54
CA VAL A 195 2.69 12.57 28.70
C VAL A 195 2.46 13.94 29.32
N SER A 196 3.05 15.00 28.76
CA SER A 196 2.97 16.37 29.28
C SER A 196 1.60 17.05 29.11
N GLY A 197 0.76 16.56 28.19
CA GLY A 197 -0.49 17.21 27.78
C GLY A 197 -0.32 18.47 26.92
N ASP A 198 0.92 18.88 26.62
CA ASP A 198 1.20 20.04 25.77
C ASP A 198 1.14 19.65 24.29
N HIS A 199 -0.03 19.84 23.68
CA HIS A 199 -0.29 19.48 22.28
C HIS A 199 0.73 20.07 21.30
N LYS A 200 1.18 21.31 21.51
CA LYS A 200 2.16 21.96 20.62
C LYS A 200 3.53 21.32 20.73
N LYS A 201 3.97 20.99 21.94
CA LYS A 201 5.26 20.27 22.13
C LYS A 201 5.20 18.85 21.58
N ILE A 202 4.07 18.16 21.73
CA ILE A 202 3.85 16.82 21.20
C ILE A 202 3.92 16.85 19.67
N GLU A 203 3.23 17.78 19.03
CA GLU A 203 3.26 17.94 17.57
C GLU A 203 4.67 18.24 17.05
N LEU A 204 5.37 19.20 17.67
CA LEU A 204 6.76 19.51 17.32
C LEU A 204 7.69 18.30 17.49
N TRP A 205 7.53 17.55 18.59
CA TRP A 205 8.28 16.32 18.83
C TRP A 205 8.01 15.28 17.73
N LYS A 206 6.75 15.08 17.34
CA LYS A 206 6.37 14.15 16.26
C LYS A 206 7.00 14.56 14.93
N ASN A 207 6.95 15.84 14.58
CA ASN A 207 7.52 16.35 13.33
C ASN A 207 9.04 16.12 13.26
N HIS A 208 9.77 16.42 14.34
CA HIS A 208 11.21 16.16 14.36
C HIS A 208 11.54 14.66 14.38
N MET A 209 10.78 13.85 15.13
CA MET A 209 11.00 12.40 15.19
C MET A 209 10.69 11.70 13.88
N SER A 210 9.69 12.16 13.13
CA SER A 210 9.42 11.71 11.77
C SER A 210 10.66 11.84 10.87
N VAL A 211 11.35 12.99 10.93
CA VAL A 211 12.61 13.21 10.19
C VAL A 211 13.71 12.26 10.67
N LEU A 212 13.94 12.14 11.98
CA LEU A 212 15.00 11.29 12.53
C LEU A 212 14.80 9.81 12.21
N VAL A 213 13.58 9.30 12.34
CA VAL A 213 13.24 7.91 12.00
C VAL A 213 13.39 7.66 10.50
N THR A 214 12.98 8.63 9.68
CA THR A 214 13.15 8.54 8.23
C THR A 214 14.63 8.53 7.85
N LEU A 215 15.44 9.44 8.41
CA LEU A 215 16.88 9.48 8.20
C LEU A 215 17.58 8.16 8.60
N LYS A 216 17.09 7.51 9.66
CA LYS A 216 17.63 6.22 10.10
C LYS A 216 17.26 5.09 9.15
N LYS A 217 15.97 4.92 8.87
CA LYS A 217 15.41 3.71 8.24
C LYS A 217 15.32 3.81 6.72
N ARG A 218 15.12 5.01 6.18
CA ARG A 218 14.81 5.31 4.79
C ARG A 218 15.42 6.64 4.38
N GLU A 219 16.74 6.73 4.45
CA GLU A 219 17.49 7.94 4.06
C GLU A 219 17.21 8.35 2.61
N ASP A 220 16.85 7.40 1.75
CA ASP A 220 16.40 7.65 0.38
C ASP A 220 15.17 8.59 0.30
N LEU A 221 14.32 8.62 1.32
CA LEU A 221 13.17 9.53 1.40
C LEU A 221 13.55 10.94 1.89
N ILE A 222 14.71 11.09 2.54
CA ILE A 222 15.24 12.40 2.98
C ILE A 222 15.81 13.16 1.80
N LEU A 223 16.50 12.49 0.87
CA LEU A 223 17.24 13.14 -0.21
C LEU A 223 16.40 14.14 -1.02
N PRO A 224 15.17 13.83 -1.45
CA PRO A 224 14.35 14.77 -2.20
C PRO A 224 13.85 15.97 -1.35
N LYS A 225 13.90 15.86 -0.03
CA LYS A 225 13.35 16.82 0.95
C LYS A 225 14.42 17.56 1.74
N VAL A 226 15.70 17.34 1.43
CA VAL A 226 16.82 17.87 2.21
C VAL A 226 16.75 19.39 2.41
N ASN A 227 16.29 20.13 1.40
CA ASN A 227 16.17 21.59 1.43
C ASN A 227 14.90 22.09 2.14
N GLU A 228 13.89 21.22 2.35
CA GLU A 228 12.66 21.54 3.07
C GLU A 228 12.84 21.38 4.60
N ILE A 229 13.87 20.64 5.02
CA ILE A 229 14.13 20.29 6.42
C ILE A 229 15.09 21.30 7.06
N ASN A 230 14.70 21.87 8.20
CA ASN A 230 15.59 22.70 9.00
C ASN A 230 16.55 21.86 9.84
N TRP A 231 17.67 21.45 9.25
CA TRP A 231 18.66 20.58 9.90
C TRP A 231 19.30 21.17 11.15
N LYS A 232 19.37 22.49 11.29
CA LYS A 232 19.83 23.14 12.53
C LYS A 232 18.86 22.90 13.68
N GLN A 233 17.56 22.96 13.41
CA GLN A 233 16.53 22.64 14.40
C GLN A 233 16.52 21.15 14.74
N ILE A 234 16.66 20.27 13.74
CA ILE A 234 16.76 18.82 13.96
C ILE A 234 17.98 18.47 14.81
N ASP A 235 19.16 19.05 14.53
CA ASP A 235 20.37 18.84 15.32
C ASP A 235 20.21 19.31 16.77
N ALA A 236 19.68 20.52 16.97
CA ALA A 236 19.40 21.05 18.30
C ALA A 236 18.41 20.17 19.08
N PHE A 237 17.35 19.71 18.41
CA PHE A 237 16.38 18.79 18.99
C PHE A 237 17.03 17.46 19.36
N TYR A 238 17.74 16.82 18.44
CA TYR A 238 18.41 15.53 18.65
C TYR A 238 19.43 15.59 19.80
N LYS A 239 20.17 16.69 19.94
CA LYS A 239 21.10 16.91 21.07
C LYS A 239 20.38 17.03 22.42
N ASN A 240 19.14 17.51 22.44
CA ASN A 240 18.33 17.63 23.65
C ASN A 240 17.57 16.34 24.02
N VAL A 241 17.48 15.35 23.13
CA VAL A 241 16.88 14.05 23.47
C VAL A 241 17.80 13.31 24.42
N SER A 242 17.24 12.81 25.54
CA SER A 242 17.99 12.06 26.54
C SER A 242 18.62 10.79 25.94
N GLN A 243 19.72 10.31 26.50
CA GLN A 243 20.35 9.08 26.00
C GLN A 243 19.42 7.86 26.16
N GLU A 244 18.61 7.84 27.22
CA GLU A 244 17.60 6.81 27.46
C GLU A 244 16.55 6.82 26.35
N ASP A 245 15.98 7.99 26.04
CA ASP A 245 15.02 8.13 24.94
C ASP A 245 15.64 7.78 23.58
N LYS A 246 16.88 8.21 23.32
CA LYS A 246 17.60 7.85 22.08
C LYS A 246 17.73 6.34 21.93
N ASN A 247 18.00 5.62 23.02
CA ASN A 247 18.11 4.17 23.00
C ASN A 247 16.75 3.50 22.74
N ILE A 248 15.68 3.96 23.43
CA ILE A 248 14.31 3.44 23.25
C ILE A 248 13.82 3.66 21.82
N LEU A 249 14.04 4.87 21.29
CA LEU A 249 13.67 5.26 19.92
C LEU A 249 14.60 4.65 18.87
N GLN A 250 15.71 4.03 19.31
CA GLN A 250 16.78 3.49 18.48
C GLN A 250 17.33 4.55 17.51
N ILE A 251 17.76 5.70 17.99
CA ILE A 251 18.31 6.80 17.14
C ILE A 251 19.69 7.27 17.60
N ASN A 252 20.36 6.51 18.47
CA ASN A 252 21.65 6.84 19.09
C ASN A 252 22.87 6.92 18.14
N ASP A 253 22.68 6.70 16.84
CA ASP A 253 23.69 6.59 15.80
C ASP A 253 23.53 7.62 14.67
N LEU A 254 22.78 8.70 14.93
CA LEU A 254 22.43 9.69 13.90
C LEU A 254 23.36 10.91 13.83
N ASP A 255 24.29 11.10 14.76
CA ASP A 255 25.15 12.28 14.86
C ASP A 255 25.87 12.60 13.53
N GLN A 256 26.55 11.62 12.93
CA GLN A 256 27.27 11.81 11.68
C GLN A 256 26.34 12.14 10.50
N LYS A 257 25.17 11.49 10.44
CA LYS A 257 24.19 11.75 9.38
C LYS A 257 23.60 13.15 9.50
N ILE A 258 23.24 13.57 10.72
CA ILE A 258 22.69 14.91 10.97
C ILE A 258 23.72 15.99 10.65
N GLU A 259 24.97 15.82 11.07
CA GLU A 259 26.05 16.77 10.76
C GLU A 259 26.29 16.90 9.25
N LYS A 260 26.25 15.78 8.51
CA LYS A 260 26.32 15.78 7.03
C LYS A 260 25.26 16.69 6.40
N TYR A 261 24.00 16.55 6.81
CA TYR A 261 22.92 17.35 6.24
C TYR A 261 22.86 18.78 6.78
N LYS A 262 23.29 19.03 8.02
CA LYS A 262 23.31 20.36 8.64
C LYS A 262 24.34 21.31 8.02
N ASN A 263 25.53 20.81 7.72
CA ASN A 263 26.62 21.64 7.20
C ASN A 263 26.49 21.92 5.69
N GLY A 264 25.50 21.29 5.03
CA GLY A 264 25.51 21.09 3.59
C GLY A 264 26.67 20.13 3.25
N THR A 265 26.52 19.02 2.54
CA THR A 265 25.49 18.56 1.62
C THR A 265 25.81 17.07 1.35
N PRO A 266 25.53 16.51 0.16
CA PRO A 266 26.58 16.52 -0.86
C PRO A 266 26.24 17.43 -2.05
#